data_AF-A0A928II67-F1
#
_entry.id   AF-A0A928II67-F1
#
_cell.length_a   1.000
_cell.length_b   1.000
_cell.length_c   1.000
_cell.angle_alpha   90.00
_cell.angle_beta   90.00
_cell.angle_gamma   90.00
#
_symmetry.space_group_name_H-M   'P 1'
#
loop_
_entity.id
_entity.type
_entity.pdbx_description
1 polymer ?
#
loop_
_entity_poly.entity_id
_entity_poly.type
_entity_poly.pdbx_seq_one_letter_code
_entity_poly.pdbx_strand_id
1 'polypeptide(L)'
;MNLSVCGIDCSKCRFFTDKKCEGCRNVAPEGKCIWNGRCDLYDCCAKQNFEHCGKCEKFPCDTLKEWASGENPERIQNLLDLVNNT
;
A
#
# COMPACT_ATOMS: atom_id res chain seq x y z
N MET A 1 -0.66 -1.11 -13.52
CA MET A 1 -0.19 -0.17 -12.46
C MET A 1 0.50 -0.99 -11.38
N ASN A 2 1.80 -0.81 -11.14
CA ASN A 2 2.58 -1.62 -10.16
C ASN A 2 2.52 -1.07 -8.73
N LEU A 3 1.68 -0.05 -8.55
CA LEU A 3 1.00 0.36 -7.32
C LEU A 3 0.80 -0.80 -6.34
N SER A 4 1.03 -0.63 -5.05
CA SER A 4 0.34 -1.33 -3.96
C SER A 4 -0.86 -0.48 -3.49
N VAL A 5 -1.74 -1.03 -2.65
CA VAL A 5 -2.83 -0.26 -2.02
C VAL A 5 -2.32 0.91 -1.19
N CYS A 6 -1.11 0.80 -0.65
CA CYS A 6 -0.46 1.84 0.15
C CYS A 6 0.40 2.80 -0.68
N GLY A 7 0.49 2.64 -2.01
CA GLY A 7 1.28 3.52 -2.88
C GLY A 7 2.72 3.07 -3.16
N ILE A 8 3.23 2.03 -2.49
CA ILE A 8 4.56 1.48 -2.80
C ILE A 8 4.56 0.89 -4.21
N ASP A 9 5.59 1.20 -5.00
CA ASP A 9 5.84 0.49 -6.25
C ASP A 9 6.42 -0.90 -5.95
N CYS A 10 5.61 -1.94 -6.11
CA CYS A 10 6.04 -3.31 -5.85
C CYS A 10 7.25 -3.72 -6.71
N SER A 11 7.43 -3.13 -7.90
CA SER A 11 8.58 -3.43 -8.76
C SER A 11 9.91 -2.91 -8.20
N LYS A 12 9.86 -1.96 -7.26
CA LYS A 12 11.03 -1.37 -6.59
C LYS A 12 11.13 -1.76 -5.12
N CYS A 13 10.11 -2.44 -4.58
CA CYS A 13 10.07 -2.86 -3.19
C CYS A 13 11.00 -4.06 -2.97
N ARG A 14 12.05 -3.88 -2.16
CA ARG A 14 13.04 -4.94 -1.86
C ARG A 14 12.41 -6.26 -1.39
N PHE A 15 11.32 -6.19 -0.63
CA PHE A 15 10.67 -7.38 -0.12
C PHE A 15 9.92 -8.16 -1.19
N PHE A 16 9.37 -7.46 -2.19
CA PHE A 16 8.74 -8.08 -3.34
C PHE A 16 9.81 -8.68 -4.28
N THR A 17 10.88 -7.94 -4.56
CA THR A 17 11.98 -8.41 -5.42
C THR A 17 12.74 -9.59 -4.81
N ASP A 18 12.91 -9.61 -3.49
CA ASP A 18 13.49 -10.73 -2.74
C ASP A 18 12.54 -11.94 -2.62
N LYS A 19 11.33 -11.86 -3.19
CA LYS A 19 10.28 -12.88 -3.09
C LYS A 19 9.85 -13.20 -1.64
N LYS A 20 10.02 -12.23 -0.73
CA LYS A 20 9.54 -12.30 0.66
C LYS A 20 8.10 -11.81 0.78
N CYS A 21 7.60 -11.11 -0.23
CA CYS A 21 6.25 -10.59 -0.36
C CYS A 21 5.63 -11.04 -1.69
N GLU A 22 4.42 -11.57 -1.67
CA GLU A 22 3.67 -11.89 -2.88
C GLU A 22 2.91 -10.69 -3.45
N GLY A 23 2.87 -9.57 -2.70
CA GLY A 23 2.16 -8.34 -3.07
C GLY A 23 0.68 -8.40 -2.72
N CYS A 24 0.19 -7.39 -2.00
CA CYS A 24 -1.17 -7.38 -1.42
C CYS A 24 -2.30 -7.54 -2.47
N ARG A 25 -2.05 -7.17 -3.72
CA ARG A 25 -3.01 -7.33 -4.83
C ARG A 25 -3.08 -8.76 -5.38
N ASN A 26 -2.03 -9.57 -5.19
CA ASN A 26 -1.99 -10.96 -5.64
C ASN A 26 -2.50 -11.94 -4.58
N VAL A 27 -2.47 -11.53 -3.30
CA VAL A 27 -2.90 -12.35 -2.14
C VAL A 27 -4.24 -11.92 -1.55
N ALA A 28 -4.99 -11.09 -2.27
CA ALA A 28 -6.37 -10.77 -1.91
C ALA A 28 -7.24 -12.03 -1.97
N PRO A 29 -8.16 -12.28 -1.02
CA PRO A 29 -8.63 -11.38 0.06
C PRO A 29 -7.85 -11.51 1.39
N GLU A 30 -6.82 -12.37 1.45
CA GLU A 30 -6.14 -12.71 2.70
C GLU A 30 -5.15 -11.63 3.16
N GLY A 31 -4.68 -10.78 2.25
CA GLY A 31 -3.87 -9.61 2.58
C GLY A 31 -2.54 -9.94 3.26
N LYS A 32 -2.03 -11.17 3.04
CA LYS A 32 -0.83 -11.68 3.70
C LYS A 32 0.41 -10.94 3.19
N CYS A 33 0.98 -10.09 4.04
CA CYS A 33 2.31 -9.53 3.81
C CYS A 33 3.38 -10.37 4.54
N ILE A 34 4.65 -10.10 4.23
CA ILE A 34 5.91 -10.80 4.64
C ILE A 34 5.98 -11.30 6.09
N TRP A 35 5.16 -10.77 7.00
CA TRP A 35 5.26 -10.98 8.45
C TRP A 35 4.17 -11.92 9.00
N ASN A 36 3.80 -12.98 8.27
CA ASN A 36 2.82 -13.99 8.75
C ASN A 36 1.50 -13.40 9.30
N GLY A 37 1.12 -12.21 8.80
CA GLY A 37 0.02 -11.43 9.34
C GLY A 37 -0.67 -10.56 8.29
N ARG A 38 -1.79 -9.95 8.68
CA ARG A 38 -2.53 -9.01 7.84
C ARG A 38 -1.87 -7.62 7.89
N CYS A 39 -1.79 -6.96 6.74
CA CYS A 39 -1.31 -5.58 6.65
C CYS A 39 -2.42 -4.60 7.01
N ASP A 40 -2.20 -3.75 8.01
CA ASP A 40 -3.21 -2.79 8.47
C ASP A 40 -3.68 -1.82 7.38
N LEU A 41 -2.78 -1.37 6.51
CA LEU A 41 -3.15 -0.48 5.39
C LEU A 41 -4.02 -1.20 4.34
N TYR A 42 -3.75 -2.49 4.09
CA TYR A 42 -4.58 -3.30 3.20
C TYR A 42 -5.95 -3.55 3.83
N ASP A 43 -5.99 -4.02 5.07
CA ASP A 43 -7.23 -4.27 5.80
C ASP A 43 -8.10 -3.02 5.91
N CYS A 44 -7.47 -1.87 6.18
CA CYS A 44 -8.13 -0.57 6.24
C CYS A 44 -8.76 -0.17 4.89
N CYS A 45 -8.05 -0.37 3.77
CA CYS A 45 -8.58 -0.13 2.43
C CYS A 45 -9.73 -1.10 2.11
N ALA A 46 -9.55 -2.39 2.38
CA ALA A 46 -10.54 -3.43 2.10
C ALA A 46 -11.85 -3.20 2.87
N LYS A 47 -11.78 -2.86 4.16
CA LYS A 47 -12.97 -2.55 5.00
C LYS A 47 -13.75 -1.34 4.50
N GLN A 48 -13.06 -0.36 3.93
CA GLN A 48 -13.67 0.86 3.39
C GLN A 48 -14.02 0.74 1.90
N ASN A 49 -13.74 -0.42 1.28
CA ASN A 49 -13.88 -0.65 -0.15
C ASN A 49 -13.09 0.36 -1.01
N PHE A 50 -11.92 0.78 -0.52
CA PHE A 50 -11.00 1.64 -1.26
C PHE A 50 -9.98 0.82 -2.04
N GLU A 51 -9.74 1.22 -3.27
CA GLU A 51 -8.73 0.59 -4.14
C GLU A 51 -7.29 0.88 -3.67
N HIS A 52 -7.09 2.04 -3.05
CA HIS A 52 -5.82 2.48 -2.48
C HIS A 52 -6.04 3.56 -1.43
N CYS A 53 -5.06 3.77 -0.56
CA CYS A 53 -5.12 4.75 0.54
C CYS A 53 -5.37 6.18 0.04
N GLY A 54 -5.00 6.50 -1.21
CA GLY A 54 -5.28 7.80 -1.85
C GLY A 54 -6.77 8.13 -2.00
N LYS A 55 -7.68 7.16 -1.92
CA LYS A 55 -9.14 7.39 -1.92
C LYS A 55 -9.71 7.68 -0.52
N CYS A 56 -8.88 7.65 0.52
CA CYS A 56 -9.32 7.96 1.89
C CYS A 56 -9.60 9.46 2.05
N GLU A 57 -10.73 9.81 2.65
CA GLU A 57 -11.09 11.22 2.93
C GLU A 57 -10.09 11.93 3.83
N LYS A 58 -9.36 11.18 4.66
CA LYS A 58 -8.32 11.69 5.56
C LYS A 58 -6.92 11.61 4.94
N PHE A 59 -6.81 11.40 3.64
CA PHE A 59 -5.52 11.18 2.97
C PHE A 59 -4.64 12.44 2.98
N PRO A 60 -3.33 12.33 3.30
CA PRO A 60 -2.67 11.17 3.90
C PRO A 60 -3.03 11.05 5.40
N CYS A 61 -3.56 9.89 5.81
CA CYS A 61 -3.92 9.66 7.22
C CYS A 61 -2.68 9.32 8.06
N ASP A 62 -2.80 9.43 9.39
CA ASP A 62 -1.65 9.28 10.27
C ASP A 62 -1.04 7.87 10.20
N THR A 63 -1.84 6.81 10.09
CA THR A 63 -1.35 5.45 9.85
C THR A 63 -0.51 5.37 8.57
N LEU A 64 -0.92 6.02 7.48
CA LEU A 64 -0.13 6.03 6.25
C LEU A 64 1.16 6.84 6.42
N LYS A 65 1.11 7.98 7.13
CA LYS A 65 2.30 8.80 7.43
C LYS A 65 3.31 8.04 8.28
N GLU A 66 2.86 7.31 9.30
CA GLU A 66 3.73 6.46 10.13
C GLU A 66 4.45 5.42 9.28
N TRP A 67 3.72 4.71 8.41
CA TRP A 67 4.31 3.77 7.48
C TRP A 67 5.26 4.43 6.46
N ALA A 68 4.99 5.67 6.05
CA ALA A 68 5.83 6.45 5.15
C ALA A 68 7.07 7.05 5.85
N SER A 69 7.07 7.17 7.17
CA SER A 69 8.19 7.73 7.93
C SER A 69 9.43 6.81 7.96
N GLY A 70 9.26 5.54 7.58
CA GLY A 70 10.33 4.54 7.49
C GLY A 70 10.78 4.26 6.05
N GLU A 71 10.83 2.98 5.69
CA GLU A 71 11.18 2.56 4.32
C GLU A 71 10.06 2.89 3.32
N ASN A 72 10.43 3.23 2.09
CA ASN A 72 9.50 3.59 0.99
C ASN A 72 8.65 4.86 1.28
N PRO A 73 9.29 6.02 1.57
CA PRO A 73 8.58 7.29 1.84
C PRO A 73 7.83 7.83 0.61
N GLU A 74 8.23 7.43 -0.60
CA GLU A 74 7.61 7.84 -1.87
C GLU A 74 6.16 7.40 -2.03
N ARG A 75 5.68 6.49 -1.16
CA ARG A 75 4.32 5.95 -1.21
C ARG A 75 3.22 7.01 -1.23
N ILE A 76 3.39 8.10 -0.48
CA ILE A 76 2.41 9.19 -0.42
C ILE A 76 2.39 9.95 -1.74
N GLN A 77 3.57 10.28 -2.28
CA GLN A 77 3.67 10.97 -3.57
C GLN A 77 3.10 10.12 -4.70
N ASN A 78 3.41 8.82 -4.72
CA ASN A 78 2.84 7.90 -5.70
C ASN A 78 1.30 7.85 -5.66
N LEU A 79 0.71 7.99 -4.46
CA LEU A 79 -0.76 8.04 -4.31
C LEU A 79 -1.34 9.40 -4.75
N LEU A 80 -0.64 10.51 -4.49
CA LEU A 80 -1.03 11.83 -5.01
C LEU A 80 -1.02 11.84 -6.53
N ASP A 81 0.06 11.34 -7.13
CA ASP A 81 0.20 11.23 -8.57
C ASP A 81 -0.87 10.31 -9.16
N LEU A 82 -1.20 9.22 -8.46
CA LEU A 82 -2.26 8.33 -8.87
C LEU A 82 -3.62 9.03 -8.90
N VAL A 83 -3.99 9.70 -7.80
CA VAL A 83 -5.29 10.38 -7.67
C VAL A 83 -5.45 11.52 -8.67
N ASN A 84 -4.38 12.28 -8.94
CA ASN A 84 -4.42 13.43 -9.85
C ASN A 84 -4.46 13.04 -11.33
N ASN A 85 -4.13 11.78 -11.66
CA ASN A 85 -4.10 11.26 -13.03
C ASN A 85 -5.20 10.23 -13.33
N THR A 86 -6.16 10.06 -12.41
CA THR A 86 -7.37 9.21 -12.55
C THR A 86 -8.63 10.04 -12.61
#